data_AF-A0AAJ2SIT6-F1
#
_entry.id   AF-A0AAJ2SIT6-F1
#
_cell.length_a   1.000
_cell.length_b   1.000
_cell.length_c   1.000
_cell.angle_alpha   90.00
_cell.angle_beta   90.00
_cell.angle_gamma   90.00
#
_symmetry.space_group_name_H-M   'P 1'
#
loop_
_entity.id
_entity.type
_entity.pdbx_description
1 polymer ?
#
loop_
_entity_poly.entity_id
_entity_poly.type
_entity_poly.pdbx_seq_one_letter_code
_entity_poly.pdbx_strand_id
1 'polypeptide(L)'
;MTVANADDYETVEYFYDWDDKETNGKLSILKLEVGNDDSVKLLVSKAIAKEFKDRDKVVVLDGREVLGEWTSRQYSKTTWKEIHVAVVVGTNVQFPLSIYDAGPPASPVAEK
;
A
#
# COMPACT_ATOMS: atom_id res chain seq x y z
N MET A 1 27.33 12.53 4.16
CA MET A 1 25.91 12.58 3.76
C MET A 1 25.90 12.46 2.25
N THR A 2 25.63 11.26 1.73
CA THR A 2 25.58 11.03 0.29
C THR A 2 24.22 11.48 -0.20
N VAL A 3 24.18 12.57 -0.95
CA VAL A 3 23.00 13.04 -1.68
C VAL A 3 22.72 12.01 -2.77
N ALA A 4 21.57 11.33 -2.70
CA ALA A 4 21.12 10.47 -3.79
C ALA A 4 20.96 11.33 -5.05
N ASN A 5 21.61 10.93 -6.14
CA ASN A 5 21.47 11.58 -7.44
C ASN A 5 20.15 11.14 -8.08
N ALA A 6 19.64 11.90 -9.05
CA ALA A 6 18.41 11.52 -9.76
C ALA A 6 18.51 10.14 -10.44
N ASP A 7 19.71 9.68 -10.76
CA ASP A 7 20.01 8.36 -11.30
C ASP A 7 19.90 7.20 -10.28
N ASP A 8 19.78 7.48 -8.98
CA ASP A 8 19.62 6.47 -7.93
C ASP A 8 18.18 5.97 -7.77
N TYR A 9 17.23 6.52 -8.53
CA TYR A 9 15.83 6.12 -8.50
C TYR A 9 15.47 5.29 -9.72
N GLU A 10 14.57 4.34 -9.51
CA GLU A 10 13.91 3.56 -10.55
C GLU A 10 12.41 3.77 -10.45
N THR A 11 11.77 3.92 -11.61
CA THR A 11 10.31 4.03 -11.66
C THR A 11 9.74 2.63 -11.80
N VAL A 12 8.90 2.24 -10.84
CA VAL A 12 8.16 0.98 -10.86
C VAL A 12 6.72 1.25 -11.23
N GLU A 13 6.15 0.36 -12.04
CA GLU A 13 4.74 0.38 -12.39
C GLU A 13 4.05 -0.73 -11.63
N TYR A 14 2.92 -0.43 -11.00
CA TYR A 14 2.12 -1.41 -10.28
C TYR A 14 0.69 -1.43 -10.79
N PHE A 15 0.06 -2.61 -10.74
CA PHE A 15 -1.23 -2.91 -11.31
C PHE A 15 -2.04 -3.72 -10.28
N TYR A 16 -3.31 -3.41 -10.13
CA TYR A 16 -4.24 -4.17 -9.31
C TYR A 16 -5.67 -4.01 -9.82
N ASP A 17 -6.53 -4.99 -9.56
CA ASP A 17 -7.96 -4.87 -9.81
C ASP A 17 -8.70 -4.40 -8.54
N TRP A 18 -9.57 -3.41 -8.70
CA TRP A 18 -10.49 -3.00 -7.66
C TRP A 18 -11.87 -2.71 -8.26
N ASP A 19 -12.87 -3.47 -7.82
CA ASP A 19 -14.28 -3.36 -8.29
C ASP A 19 -14.40 -3.55 -9.80
N ASP A 20 -13.79 -4.63 -10.32
CA ASP A 20 -13.83 -5.02 -11.72
C ASP A 20 -13.22 -3.95 -12.65
N LYS A 21 -12.31 -3.16 -12.08
CA LYS A 21 -11.57 -2.11 -12.76
C LYS A 21 -10.08 -2.26 -12.48
N GLU A 22 -9.34 -2.51 -13.56
CA GLU A 22 -7.89 -2.44 -13.56
C GLU A 22 -7.44 -1.01 -13.22
N THR A 23 -6.60 -0.91 -12.20
CA THR A 23 -5.96 0.33 -11.78
C THR A 23 -4.46 0.13 -11.84
N ASN A 24 -3.77 1.13 -12.38
CA ASN A 24 -2.32 1.14 -12.44
C ASN A 24 -1.76 2.45 -11.91
N GLY A 25 -0.59 2.37 -11.29
CA GLY A 25 0.13 3.50 -10.74
C GLY A 25 1.63 3.40 -11.00
N LYS A 26 2.32 4.53 -10.77
CA LYS A 26 3.78 4.62 -10.90
C LYS A 26 4.36 5.13 -9.59
N LEU A 27 5.45 4.52 -9.15
CA LEU A 27 6.15 4.90 -7.94
C LEU A 27 7.65 4.99 -8.25
N SER A 28 8.28 6.07 -7.84
CA SER A 28 9.75 6.17 -7.88
C SER A 28 10.32 5.63 -6.58
N ILE A 29 11.11 4.57 -6.65
CA ILE A 29 11.81 3.96 -5.51
C ILE A 29 13.31 4.00 -5.73
N LEU A 30 14.09 3.94 -4.66
CA LEU A 30 15.55 3.87 -4.77
C LEU A 30 15.95 2.54 -5.41
N LYS A 31 16.91 2.55 -6.35
CA LYS A 31 17.46 1.35 -7.00
C LYS A 31 17.99 0.31 -6.00
N LEU A 32 18.52 0.77 -4.86
CA LEU A 32 18.95 -0.11 -3.78
C LEU A 32 17.79 -0.94 -3.20
N GLU A 33 16.59 -0.36 -3.13
CA GLU A 33 15.39 -1.00 -2.62
C GLU A 33 14.72 -1.90 -3.66
N VAL A 34 14.90 -1.61 -4.96
CA VAL A 34 14.39 -2.46 -6.07
C VAL A 34 14.89 -3.89 -5.94
N GLY A 35 16.18 -4.07 -5.60
CA GLY A 35 16.77 -5.39 -5.46
C GLY A 35 16.25 -6.21 -4.28
N ASN A 36 15.37 -5.64 -3.45
CA ASN A 36 14.76 -6.30 -2.32
C ASN A 36 13.23 -6.34 -2.50
N ASP A 37 12.72 -7.49 -2.95
CA ASP A 37 11.28 -7.69 -3.20
C ASP A 37 10.40 -7.29 -2.01
N ASP A 38 10.84 -7.51 -0.77
CA ASP A 38 10.11 -7.13 0.44
C ASP A 38 10.00 -5.61 0.59
N SER A 39 11.08 -4.88 0.27
CA SER A 39 11.08 -3.42 0.22
C SER A 39 10.15 -2.91 -0.89
N VAL A 40 10.21 -3.49 -2.10
CA VAL A 40 9.33 -3.11 -3.21
C VAL A 40 7.86 -3.32 -2.84
N LYS A 41 7.52 -4.50 -2.31
CA LYS A 41 6.18 -4.83 -1.81
C LYS A 41 5.70 -3.80 -0.81
N LEU A 42 6.50 -3.49 0.21
CA LEU A 42 6.14 -2.53 1.24
C LEU A 42 5.92 -1.12 0.69
N LEU A 43 6.81 -0.65 -0.19
CA LEU A 43 6.73 0.70 -0.78
C LEU A 43 5.51 0.84 -1.69
N VAL A 44 5.26 -0.14 -2.56
CA VAL A 44 4.07 -0.16 -3.42
C VAL A 44 2.81 -0.26 -2.57
N SER A 45 2.79 -1.10 -1.54
CA SER A 45 1.65 -1.21 -0.62
C SER A 45 1.34 0.11 0.06
N LYS A 46 2.35 0.88 0.46
CA LYS A 46 2.17 2.22 1.04
C LYS A 46 1.58 3.21 0.03
N ALA A 47 2.01 3.15 -1.23
CA ALA A 47 1.44 3.96 -2.30
C ALA A 47 -0.03 3.63 -2.51
N ILE A 48 -0.36 2.35 -2.63
CA ILE A 48 -1.74 1.85 -2.74
C ILE A 48 -2.56 2.25 -1.51
N ALA A 49 -2.02 2.10 -0.29
CA ALA A 49 -2.69 2.53 0.95
C ALA A 49 -3.04 4.02 0.95
N LYS A 50 -2.20 4.86 0.33
CA LYS A 50 -2.49 6.28 0.15
C LYS A 50 -3.62 6.53 -0.86
N GLU A 51 -3.74 5.74 -1.91
CA GLU A 51 -4.87 5.83 -2.85
C GLU A 51 -6.19 5.38 -2.22
N PHE A 52 -6.14 4.35 -1.37
CA PHE A 52 -7.30 3.81 -0.65
C PHE A 52 -7.71 4.64 0.57
N LYS A 53 -6.84 5.54 1.05
CA LYS A 53 -7.13 6.49 2.13
C LYS A 53 -8.33 7.38 1.79
N ASP A 54 -8.40 7.90 0.56
CA ASP A 54 -9.52 8.74 0.11
C ASP A 54 -10.85 7.96 -0.03
N ARG A 55 -10.80 6.63 0.10
CA ARG A 55 -11.95 5.73 0.02
C ARG A 55 -12.35 5.14 1.38
N ASP A 56 -11.80 5.67 2.47
CA ASP A 56 -11.95 5.13 3.83
C ASP A 56 -11.62 3.63 3.89
N LYS A 57 -10.48 3.21 3.32
CA LYS A 57 -10.02 1.82 3.37
C LYS A 57 -8.63 1.69 3.98
N VAL A 58 -8.42 0.56 4.66
CA VAL A 58 -7.14 0.17 5.26
C VAL A 58 -6.53 -0.97 4.47
N VAL A 59 -5.25 -0.84 4.14
CA VAL A 59 -4.50 -1.83 3.37
C VAL A 59 -3.60 -2.62 4.30
N VAL A 60 -3.58 -3.93 4.15
CA VAL A 60 -2.78 -4.84 4.96
C VAL A 60 -1.98 -5.74 4.02
N LEU A 61 -0.66 -5.79 4.24
CA LEU A 61 0.30 -6.61 3.50
C LEU A 61 0.76 -7.76 4.42
N ASP A 62 0.53 -9.01 4.04
CA ASP A 62 0.96 -10.18 4.82
C ASP A 62 0.54 -10.14 6.31
N GLY A 63 -0.66 -9.62 6.58
CA GLY A 63 -1.17 -9.43 7.95
C GLY A 63 -0.51 -8.28 8.73
N ARG A 64 0.47 -7.58 8.12
CA ARG A 64 1.06 -6.34 8.62
C ARG A 64 0.25 -5.18 8.09
N GLU A 65 -0.33 -4.42 9.01
CA GLU A 65 -1.09 -3.24 8.63
C GLU A 65 -0.18 -2.23 7.92
N VAL A 66 -0.53 -1.93 6.67
CA VAL A 66 0.16 -0.90 5.89
C VAL A 66 -0.61 0.38 6.11
N LEU A 67 -0.23 1.03 7.21
CA LEU A 67 -0.80 2.30 7.61
C LEU A 67 -0.44 3.38 6.58
N GLY A 68 -1.43 3.78 5.78
CA GLY A 68 -1.64 5.22 5.59
C GLY A 68 -1.86 5.86 6.97
N GLU A 69 -1.64 7.16 7.14
CA GLU A 69 -1.54 7.90 8.43
C GLU A 69 -2.66 7.72 9.50
N TRP A 70 -3.58 6.77 9.34
CA TRP A 70 -4.64 6.34 10.23
C TRP A 70 -4.14 5.42 11.36
N THR A 71 -3.30 5.92 12.26
CA THR A 71 -2.85 5.14 13.44
C THR A 71 -3.92 4.99 14.53
N SER A 72 -5.15 5.51 14.34
CA SER A 72 -6.16 5.61 15.40
C SER A 72 -7.55 5.05 15.06
N ARG A 73 -7.77 4.47 13.86
CA ARG A 73 -9.07 3.88 13.50
C ARG A 73 -9.04 2.36 13.68
N GLN A 74 -10.09 1.80 14.27
CA GLN A 74 -10.32 0.35 14.21
C GLN A 74 -10.94 0.03 12.85
N TYR A 75 -10.32 -0.85 12.07
CA TYR A 75 -10.91 -1.36 10.82
C TYR A 75 -11.65 -2.67 11.07
N SER A 76 -12.66 -2.93 10.24
CA SER A 76 -13.50 -4.11 10.40
C SER A 76 -12.79 -5.34 9.84
N LYS A 77 -12.27 -6.21 10.72
CA LYS A 77 -11.62 -7.47 10.29
C LYS A 77 -12.58 -8.49 9.66
N THR A 78 -13.89 -8.26 9.75
CA THR A 78 -14.91 -9.17 9.21
C THR A 78 -15.23 -8.94 7.75
N THR A 79 -14.96 -7.74 7.22
CA THR A 79 -15.30 -7.38 5.84
C THR A 79 -14.05 -6.88 5.15
N TRP A 80 -13.50 -7.71 4.26
CA TRP A 80 -12.29 -7.41 3.52
C TRP A 80 -12.39 -7.94 2.11
N LYS A 81 -11.62 -7.32 1.21
CA LYS A 81 -11.46 -7.72 -0.18
C LYS A 81 -9.97 -7.93 -0.44
N GLU A 82 -9.62 -9.08 -0.99
CA GLU A 82 -8.27 -9.30 -1.51
C GLU A 82 -8.14 -8.61 -2.87
N ILE A 83 -7.00 -7.96 -3.09
CA ILE A 83 -6.54 -7.58 -4.42
C ILE A 83 -5.19 -8.21 -4.68
N HIS A 84 -4.92 -8.57 -5.93
CA HIS A 84 -3.59 -9.02 -6.35
C HIS A 84 -2.86 -7.87 -7.02
N VAL A 85 -1.71 -7.52 -6.47
CA VAL A 85 -0.86 -6.46 -6.99
C VAL A 85 0.25 -7.09 -7.81
N ALA A 86 0.40 -6.63 -9.05
CA ALA A 86 1.53 -6.93 -9.91
C ALA A 86 2.42 -5.70 -10.04
N VAL A 87 3.72 -5.84 -9.82
CA VAL A 87 4.72 -4.78 -9.94
C VAL A 87 5.73 -5.18 -11.01
N VAL A 88 5.98 -4.25 -11.92
CA VAL A 88 6.90 -4.43 -13.05
C VAL A 88 8.15 -3.59 -12.77
N VAL A 89 9.24 -4.26 -12.41
CA VAL A 89 10.54 -3.61 -12.13
C VAL A 89 11.71 -4.56 -12.37
N GLY A 90 12.14 -4.72 -13.62
CA GLY A 90 13.19 -5.68 -14.00
C GLY A 90 12.75 -7.15 -13.86
N THR A 91 12.29 -7.53 -12.67
CA THR A 91 11.54 -8.74 -12.33
C THR A 91 10.07 -8.39 -12.09
N ASN A 92 9.18 -9.35 -12.41
CA ASN A 92 7.75 -9.21 -12.11
C ASN A 92 7.50 -9.71 -10.69
N VAL A 93 7.13 -8.80 -9.79
CA VAL A 93 6.80 -9.13 -8.40
C VAL A 93 5.29 -9.13 -8.25
N GLN A 94 4.71 -10.20 -7.73
CA GLN A 94 3.27 -10.30 -7.49
C GLN A 94 3.01 -10.66 -6.03
N PHE A 95 2.02 -10.00 -5.42
CA PHE A 95 1.64 -10.25 -4.04
C PHE A 95 0.19 -9.84 -3.76
N PRO A 96 -0.49 -10.52 -2.83
CA PRO A 96 -1.81 -10.14 -2.39
C PRO A 96 -1.77 -8.96 -1.41
N LEU A 97 -2.82 -8.14 -1.44
CA LEU A 97 -3.12 -7.15 -0.42
C LEU A 97 -4.55 -7.33 0.07
N SER A 98 -4.75 -7.26 1.38
CA SER A 98 -6.07 -7.27 1.98
C SER A 98 -6.52 -5.84 2.23
N ILE A 99 -7.64 -5.45 1.62
CA ILE A 99 -8.26 -4.14 1.74
C ILE A 99 -9.48 -4.27 2.66
N TYR A 100 -9.44 -3.58 3.79
CA TYR A 100 -10.51 -3.54 4.79
C TYR A 100 -11.22 -2.20 4.73
N ASP A 101 -12.50 -2.18 5.06
CA ASP A 101 -13.18 -0.91 5.33
C ASP A 101 -12.66 -0.30 6.63
N ALA A 102 -12.25 0.97 6.56
CA ALA A 102 -11.94 1.74 7.75
C ALA A 102 -13.24 1.84 8.55
N GLY A 103 -13.21 1.35 9.79
CA GLY A 103 -14.35 1.49 10.67
C GLY A 103 -14.59 2.95 11.02
N PRO A 104 -15.67 3.24 11.77
CA PRO A 104 -15.92 4.59 12.25
C PRO A 104 -14.65 5.14 12.92
N PRO A 105 -14.37 6.45 12.79
CA PRO A 105 -13.31 7.06 13.59
C PRO A 105 -13.53 6.64 15.04
N ALA A 106 -12.47 6.21 15.73
CA ALA A 106 -12.56 5.90 17.14
C ALA A 106 -13.25 7.10 17.80
N SER A 107 -14.49 6.88 18.27
CA SER A 107 -15.21 7.95 18.94
C SER A 107 -14.31 8.38 20.09
N PRO A 108 -14.04 9.70 20.26
CA PRO A 108 -13.34 10.12 21.45
C PRO A 108 -14.13 9.53 22.61
N VAL A 109 -13.47 8.74 23.45
CA VAL A 109 -14.07 8.20 24.66
C VAL A 109 -14.63 9.42 25.37
N ALA A 110 -15.95 9.57 25.39
CA ALA A 110 -16.57 10.62 26.17
C ALA A 110 -16.27 10.24 27.62
N GLU A 111 -15.21 10.83 28.18
CA GLU A 111 -14.97 10.82 29.62
C GLU A 111 -16.25 11.32 30.29
N LYS A 112 -16.88 10.43 31.05
CA LYS A 112 -18.04 10.73 31.90
C LYS A 112 -17.59 11.39 33.18
#